data_AF-A0A3C1WG20-F1
#
_entry.id   AF-A0A3C1WG20-F1
#
_cell.length_a   1.000
_cell.length_b   1.000
_cell.length_c   1.000
_cell.angle_alpha   90.00
_cell.angle_beta   90.00
_cell.angle_gamma   90.00
#
_symmetry.space_group_name_H-M   'P 1'
#
loop_
_entity.id
_entity.type
_entity.pdbx_description
1 polymer ?
#
loop_
_entity_poly.entity_id
_entity_poly.type
_entity_poly.pdbx_seq_one_letter_code
_entity_poly.pdbx_strand_id
1 'polypeptide(L)'
;MRCAVILFGLLLFSTIRLEAKTLTAICSEPKGWGVFYVNGEPELHEDKVSGATTTYSWDMSKDEATIVMQDSKSAGGKPSTYKAVVMRVTDNQIAFLMTYEIGIELHSLFLNLKTVMMSPQKDWTSRGSGLEASGKILQANCAISYE
;
A
#
# COMPACT_ATOMS: atom_id res chain seq x y z
N MET A 1 42.45 -38.39 44.22
CA MET A 1 40.99 -38.50 44.41
C MET A 1 40.34 -37.24 43.83
N ARG A 2 39.42 -37.41 42.85
CA ARG A 2 38.44 -36.44 42.29
C ARG A 2 39.01 -35.31 41.39
N CYS A 3 38.87 -35.37 40.06
CA CYS A 3 37.67 -35.14 39.21
C CYS A 3 36.99 -33.77 39.42
N ALA A 4 37.14 -32.86 38.45
CA ALA A 4 36.10 -31.90 38.08
C ALA A 4 36.32 -31.43 36.63
N VAL A 5 35.57 -32.08 35.73
CA VAL A 5 35.34 -31.69 34.33
C VAL A 5 34.57 -30.38 34.34
N ILE A 6 35.14 -29.30 33.80
CA ILE A 6 34.40 -28.06 33.55
C ILE A 6 33.84 -28.13 32.13
N LEU A 7 32.52 -28.30 32.11
CA LEU A 7 31.61 -28.42 31.00
C LEU A 7 31.84 -27.32 29.95
N PHE A 8 32.06 -27.75 28.71
CA PHE A 8 31.94 -26.98 27.49
C PHE A 8 30.47 -26.58 27.32
N GLY A 9 30.10 -25.42 27.86
CA GLY A 9 28.77 -24.82 27.66
C GLY A 9 28.66 -24.29 26.24
N LEU A 10 28.35 -25.18 25.29
CA LEU A 10 27.84 -24.84 23.97
C LEU A 10 26.61 -23.93 24.15
N LEU A 11 26.84 -22.62 24.01
CA LEU A 11 25.83 -21.63 23.68
C LEU A 11 25.29 -21.97 22.29
N LEU A 12 24.41 -22.97 22.25
CA LEU A 12 23.42 -23.12 21.20
C LEU A 12 22.49 -21.90 21.30
N PHE A 13 22.94 -20.78 20.72
CA PHE A 13 22.06 -19.75 20.21
C PHE A 13 21.26 -20.40 19.08
N SER A 14 20.24 -21.14 19.46
CA SER A 14 19.13 -21.53 18.60
C SER A 14 18.58 -20.24 18.01
N THR A 15 19.02 -19.90 16.81
CA THR A 15 18.43 -18.82 16.02
C THR A 15 17.04 -19.30 15.65
N ILE A 16 16.07 -19.02 16.51
CA ILE A 16 14.65 -19.14 16.17
C ILE A 16 14.45 -18.17 15.01
N ARG A 17 14.48 -18.69 13.79
CA ARG A 17 14.00 -17.96 12.63
C ARG A 17 12.50 -17.85 12.82
N LEU A 18 12.02 -16.71 13.34
CA LEU A 18 10.65 -16.33 13.06
C LEU A 18 10.56 -16.26 11.53
N GLU A 19 9.79 -17.16 10.93
CA GLU A 19 9.42 -17.05 9.53
C GLU A 19 8.69 -15.72 9.36
N ALA A 20 9.34 -14.78 8.68
CA ALA A 20 8.78 -13.49 8.37
C ALA A 20 7.69 -13.70 7.31
N LYS A 21 6.44 -13.82 7.76
CA LYS A 21 5.30 -13.95 6.86
C LYS A 21 5.12 -12.65 6.07
N THR A 22 5.18 -12.75 4.76
CA THR A 22 5.07 -11.62 3.84
C THR A 22 3.74 -11.66 3.13
N LEU A 23 2.99 -10.56 3.16
CA LEU A 23 1.83 -10.33 2.31
C LEU A 23 2.26 -9.61 1.04
N THR A 24 1.84 -10.12 -0.11
CA THR A 24 1.93 -9.40 -1.38
C THR A 24 0.53 -9.25 -1.97
N ALA A 25 0.19 -8.04 -2.42
CA ALA A 25 -1.05 -7.78 -3.15
C ALA A 25 -0.74 -6.99 -4.43
N ILE A 26 -1.25 -7.42 -5.57
CA ILE A 26 -1.12 -6.72 -6.85
C ILE A 26 -2.52 -6.33 -7.31
N CYS A 27 -2.80 -5.04 -7.35
CA CYS A 27 -4.11 -4.51 -7.70
C CYS A 27 -4.03 -3.69 -8.98
N SER A 28 -4.93 -3.94 -9.94
CA SER A 28 -4.86 -3.34 -11.28
C SER A 28 -6.15 -2.66 -11.69
N GLU A 29 -6.03 -1.70 -12.61
CA GLU A 29 -7.12 -0.92 -13.19
C GLU A 29 -8.06 -0.27 -12.14
N PRO A 30 -7.53 0.56 -11.23
CA PRO A 30 -8.37 1.24 -10.26
C PRO A 30 -9.42 2.12 -10.95
N LYS A 31 -10.66 2.01 -10.46
CA LYS A 31 -11.82 2.75 -10.97
C LYS A 31 -12.71 3.20 -9.82
N GLY A 32 -13.43 4.30 -10.00
CA GLY A 32 -14.35 4.81 -9.00
C GLY A 32 -14.82 6.19 -9.38
N TRP A 33 -14.77 7.11 -8.42
CA TRP A 33 -15.31 8.46 -8.58
C TRP A 33 -14.33 9.52 -8.10
N GLY A 34 -14.32 10.65 -8.78
CA GLY A 34 -13.59 11.85 -8.38
C GLY A 34 -14.50 13.07 -8.35
N VAL A 35 -14.21 14.00 -7.44
CA VAL A 35 -14.89 15.31 -7.39
C VAL A 35 -14.04 16.34 -8.12
N PHE A 36 -14.54 16.85 -9.23
CA PHE A 36 -13.88 17.84 -10.08
C PHE A 36 -14.57 19.19 -9.94
N TYR A 37 -13.85 20.29 -10.15
CA TYR A 37 -14.45 21.63 -10.13
C TYR A 37 -14.64 22.13 -11.55
N VAL A 38 -15.88 22.22 -11.99
CA VAL A 38 -16.26 22.71 -13.32
C VAL A 38 -16.96 24.04 -13.12
N ASN A 39 -16.43 25.10 -13.72
CA ASN A 39 -16.95 26.47 -13.55
C ASN A 39 -17.09 26.94 -12.08
N GLY A 40 -16.28 26.38 -11.17
CA GLY A 40 -16.30 26.72 -9.74
C GLY A 40 -17.20 25.84 -8.88
N GLU A 41 -18.01 24.98 -9.48
CA GLU A 41 -18.91 24.06 -8.77
C GLU A 41 -18.33 22.64 -8.72
N PRO A 42 -18.51 21.89 -7.62
CA PRO A 42 -18.09 20.51 -7.52
C PRO A 42 -19.02 19.59 -8.30
N GLU A 43 -18.46 18.81 -9.21
CA GLU A 43 -19.14 17.78 -9.99
C GLU A 43 -18.50 16.42 -9.74
N LEU A 44 -19.34 15.38 -9.63
CA LEU A 44 -18.89 14.00 -9.45
C LEU A 44 -18.75 13.33 -10.82
N HIS A 45 -17.56 12.82 -11.13
CA HIS A 45 -17.30 12.10 -12.37
C HIS A 45 -16.76 10.70 -12.08
N GLU A 46 -17.13 9.74 -12.92
CA GLU A 46 -16.45 8.45 -12.96
C GLU A 46 -14.97 8.68 -13.33
N ASP A 47 -14.08 8.01 -12.61
CA ASP A 47 -12.65 8.04 -12.86
C ASP A 47 -12.13 6.61 -13.02
N LYS A 48 -11.28 6.40 -14.01
CA LYS A 48 -10.61 5.12 -14.27
C LYS A 48 -9.17 5.37 -14.65
N VAL A 49 -8.25 4.73 -13.94
CA VAL A 49 -6.82 4.74 -14.29
C VAL A 49 -6.49 3.44 -15.01
N SER A 50 -6.97 3.32 -16.25
CA SER A 50 -6.82 2.11 -17.08
C SER A 50 -5.36 1.73 -17.25
N GLY A 51 -4.96 0.50 -16.93
CA GLY A 51 -3.57 0.02 -17.04
C GLY A 51 -2.66 0.36 -15.86
N ALA A 52 -3.12 1.14 -14.88
CA ALA A 52 -2.36 1.37 -13.67
C ALA A 52 -2.36 0.12 -12.80
N THR A 53 -1.24 -0.10 -12.11
CA THR A 53 -1.06 -1.19 -11.15
C THR A 53 -0.45 -0.64 -9.87
N THR A 54 -0.90 -1.19 -8.73
CA THR A 54 -0.35 -0.92 -7.41
C THR A 54 0.00 -2.23 -6.74
N THR A 55 1.26 -2.39 -6.37
CA THR A 55 1.77 -3.56 -5.68
C THR A 55 2.10 -3.21 -4.24
N TYR A 56 1.56 -3.97 -3.30
CA TYR A 56 1.82 -3.88 -1.86
C TYR A 56 2.72 -5.05 -1.48
N SER A 57 3.80 -4.77 -0.76
CA SER A 57 4.65 -5.78 -0.14
C SER A 57 4.85 -5.43 1.32
N TRP A 58 4.46 -6.35 2.20
CA TRP A 58 4.46 -6.11 3.64
C TRP A 58 4.93 -7.35 4.39
N ASP A 59 6.06 -7.21 5.09
CA ASP A 59 6.46 -8.12 6.15
C ASP A 59 5.48 -7.92 7.32
N MET A 60 4.62 -8.91 7.54
CA MET A 60 3.51 -8.84 8.50
C MET A 60 3.97 -8.74 9.95
N SER A 61 5.28 -8.80 10.24
CA SER A 61 5.83 -8.51 11.57
C SER A 61 6.13 -7.04 11.82
N LYS A 62 6.09 -6.19 10.78
CA LYS A 62 6.45 -4.76 10.83
C LYS A 62 5.21 -3.88 10.70
N ASP A 63 5.34 -2.61 11.06
CA ASP A 63 4.30 -1.59 10.87
C ASP A 63 4.60 -0.68 9.66
N GLU A 64 5.48 -1.15 8.75
CA GLU A 64 5.83 -0.47 7.50
C GLU A 64 5.69 -1.43 6.31
N ALA A 65 5.10 -0.95 5.22
CA ALA A 65 5.02 -1.64 3.94
C ALA A 65 5.75 -0.86 2.84
N THR A 66 6.09 -1.57 1.77
CA THR A 66 6.56 -0.97 0.52
C THR A 66 5.43 -1.05 -0.51
N ILE A 67 5.12 0.08 -1.13
CA ILE A 67 4.08 0.18 -2.16
C ILE A 67 4.74 0.65 -3.46
N VAL A 68 4.50 -0.06 -4.55
CA VAL A 68 4.99 0.30 -5.88
C VAL A 68 3.80 0.63 -6.75
N MET A 69 3.78 1.85 -7.28
CA MET A 69 2.72 2.34 -8.17
C MET A 69 3.28 2.55 -9.56
N GLN A 70 2.55 2.07 -10.56
CA GLN A 70 2.84 2.28 -11.97
C GLN A 70 1.58 2.82 -12.65
N ASP A 71 1.70 4.00 -13.25
CA ASP A 71 0.65 4.55 -14.10
C ASP A 71 0.73 3.96 -15.52
N SER A 72 -0.40 3.95 -16.20
CA SER A 72 -0.51 3.47 -17.58
C SER A 72 -0.14 4.48 -18.64
N LYS A 73 -0.17 5.77 -18.30
CA LYS A 73 0.25 6.84 -19.20
C LYS A 73 1.74 6.71 -19.54
N SER A 74 2.47 5.93 -18.74
CA SER A 74 3.88 5.63 -18.92
C SER A 74 4.11 4.13 -19.10
N ALA A 75 3.58 3.51 -20.16
CA ALA A 75 4.08 2.21 -20.59
C ALA A 75 5.59 2.33 -20.91
N GLY A 76 6.45 1.84 -19.99
CA GLY A 76 7.91 2.07 -20.00
C GLY A 76 8.42 3.15 -19.03
N GLY A 77 7.53 3.85 -18.33
CA GLY A 77 7.88 4.75 -17.24
C GLY A 77 8.36 4.00 -16.00
N LYS A 78 9.28 4.62 -15.27
CA LYS A 78 9.82 4.06 -14.03
C LYS A 78 8.72 4.01 -12.96
N PRO A 79 8.41 2.83 -12.38
CA PRO A 79 7.50 2.76 -11.25
C PRO A 79 7.97 3.63 -10.09
N SER A 80 7.01 4.19 -9.35
CA SER A 80 7.27 4.95 -8.13
C SER A 80 7.14 4.05 -6.92
N THR A 81 8.11 4.14 -6.00
CA THR A 81 8.13 3.33 -4.77
C THR A 81 7.91 4.24 -3.57
N TYR A 82 6.96 3.86 -2.73
CA TYR A 82 6.56 4.56 -1.51
C TYR A 82 6.71 3.67 -0.30
N LYS A 83 6.98 4.30 0.84
CA LYS A 83 6.83 3.69 2.16
C LYS A 83 5.45 4.03 2.70
N ALA A 84 4.83 3.07 3.38
CA ALA A 84 3.52 3.25 3.98
C ALA A 84 3.53 2.77 5.43
N VAL A 85 2.88 3.53 6.30
CA VAL A 85 2.54 3.04 7.64
C VAL A 85 1.40 2.05 7.51
N VAL A 86 1.53 0.89 8.16
CA VAL A 86 0.51 -0.16 8.14
C VAL A 86 -0.34 -0.10 9.40
N MET A 87 -1.65 -0.10 9.21
CA MET A 87 -2.64 -0.18 10.28
C MET A 87 -3.48 -1.44 10.08
N ARG A 88 -3.38 -2.38 11.01
CA ARG A 88 -4.28 -3.54 11.06
C ARG A 88 -5.62 -3.05 11.61
N VAL A 89 -6.65 -2.95 10.77
CA VAL A 89 -7.97 -2.47 11.17
C VAL A 89 -8.79 -3.63 11.74
N THR A 90 -8.79 -4.76 11.02
CA THR A 90 -9.36 -6.04 11.45
C THR A 90 -8.53 -7.19 10.87
N ASP A 91 -8.84 -8.44 11.21
CA ASP A 91 -8.16 -9.61 10.62
C ASP A 91 -8.30 -9.70 9.09
N ASN A 92 -9.33 -9.06 8.52
CA ASN A 92 -9.62 -9.09 7.08
C ASN A 92 -9.43 -7.73 6.40
N GLN A 93 -8.93 -6.72 7.12
CA GLN A 93 -8.75 -5.37 6.59
C GLN A 93 -7.44 -4.75 7.08
N ILE A 94 -6.61 -4.37 6.12
CA ILE A 94 -5.35 -3.67 6.36
C ILE A 94 -5.45 -2.31 5.69
N ALA A 95 -5.03 -1.26 6.39
CA ALA A 95 -4.89 0.07 5.83
C ALA A 95 -3.41 0.44 5.68
N PHE A 96 -3.08 1.07 4.55
CA PHE A 96 -1.77 1.61 4.25
C PHE A 96 -1.89 3.13 4.12
N LEU A 97 -1.19 3.85 4.97
CA LEU A 97 -1.12 5.31 4.92
C LEU A 97 0.21 5.71 4.27
N MET A 98 0.12 6.31 3.09
CA MET A 98 1.27 6.83 2.35
C MET A 98 1.29 8.34 2.41
N THR A 99 2.47 8.91 2.57
CA THR A 99 2.71 10.35 2.43
C THR A 99 3.69 10.59 1.28
N TYR A 100 3.42 11.59 0.46
CA TYR A 100 4.36 12.10 -0.54
C TYR A 100 4.37 13.63 -0.51
N GLU A 101 5.25 14.23 -1.31
CA GLU A 101 5.58 15.66 -1.25
C GLU A 101 4.35 16.59 -1.25
N ILE A 102 3.29 16.23 -2.00
CA ILE A 102 2.09 17.06 -2.19
C ILE A 102 0.81 16.45 -1.63
N GLY A 103 0.88 15.41 -0.79
CA GLY A 103 -0.35 14.76 -0.31
C GLY A 103 -0.19 13.47 0.47
N ILE A 104 -1.33 12.87 0.76
CA ILE A 104 -1.49 11.65 1.55
C ILE A 104 -2.45 10.73 0.81
N GLU A 105 -2.19 9.43 0.79
CA GLU A 105 -3.18 8.46 0.34
C GLU A 105 -3.43 7.42 1.42
N LEU A 106 -4.71 7.09 1.62
CA LEU A 106 -5.12 5.97 2.44
C LEU A 106 -5.64 4.86 1.53
N HIS A 107 -4.99 3.70 1.59
CA HIS A 107 -5.37 2.51 0.84
C HIS A 107 -5.87 1.44 1.81
N SER A 108 -7.12 1.01 1.70
CA SER A 108 -7.72 -0.04 2.54
C SER A 108 -7.86 -1.33 1.75
N LEU A 109 -7.04 -2.33 2.04
CA LEU A 109 -7.04 -3.67 1.44
C LEU A 109 -7.95 -4.60 2.24
N PHE A 110 -8.98 -5.13 1.58
CA PHE A 110 -9.92 -6.11 2.12
C PHE A 110 -9.53 -7.51 1.63
N LEU A 111 -8.96 -8.32 2.52
CA LEU A 111 -8.33 -9.60 2.18
C LEU A 111 -9.32 -10.62 1.60
N ASN A 112 -10.50 -10.73 2.21
CA ASN A 112 -11.54 -11.67 1.76
C ASN A 112 -12.17 -11.28 0.44
N LEU A 113 -12.32 -9.96 0.21
CA LEU A 113 -12.90 -9.43 -1.02
C LEU A 113 -11.87 -9.38 -2.15
N LYS A 114 -10.58 -9.46 -1.82
CA LYS A 114 -9.48 -9.26 -2.75
C LYS A 114 -9.62 -7.92 -3.49
N THR A 115 -9.94 -6.88 -2.73
CA THR A 115 -10.18 -5.54 -3.24
C THR A 115 -9.44 -4.53 -2.39
N VAL A 116 -8.88 -3.49 -3.01
CA VAL A 116 -8.38 -2.33 -2.31
C VAL A 116 -9.24 -1.11 -2.64
N MET A 117 -9.52 -0.29 -1.64
CA MET A 117 -10.05 1.06 -1.82
C MET A 117 -8.94 2.07 -1.62
N MET A 118 -8.77 3.00 -2.55
CA MET A 118 -7.73 4.02 -2.55
C MET A 118 -8.38 5.40 -2.44
N SER A 119 -7.89 6.23 -1.52
CA SER A 119 -8.37 7.58 -1.31
C SER A 119 -7.22 8.58 -1.32
N PRO A 120 -6.76 9.03 -2.50
CA PRO A 120 -5.74 10.05 -2.60
C PRO A 120 -6.31 11.40 -2.17
N GLN A 121 -5.58 12.07 -1.29
CA GLN A 121 -5.83 13.43 -0.82
C GLN A 121 -4.62 14.28 -1.21
N LYS A 122 -4.79 15.15 -2.20
CA LYS A 122 -3.74 16.08 -2.63
C LYS A 122 -3.94 17.44 -1.98
N ASP A 123 -2.84 18.15 -1.73
CA ASP A 123 -2.88 19.55 -1.31
C ASP A 123 -3.65 20.38 -2.35
N TRP A 124 -4.70 21.04 -1.88
CA TRP A 124 -5.58 21.88 -2.69
C TRP A 124 -4.90 23.18 -3.17
N THR A 125 -3.80 23.59 -2.53
CA THR A 125 -3.19 24.90 -2.76
C THR A 125 -2.40 24.98 -4.08
N SER A 126 -2.09 23.86 -4.74
CA SER A 126 -1.33 23.81 -6.00
C SER A 126 -2.17 24.02 -7.27
N ARG A 127 -3.32 24.72 -7.18
CA ARG A 127 -4.27 24.94 -8.29
C ARG A 127 -3.67 25.74 -9.46
N GLY A 128 -3.12 25.00 -10.44
CA GLY A 128 -3.10 25.39 -11.85
C GLY A 128 -4.20 24.65 -12.61
N SER A 129 -5.20 25.38 -13.13
CA SER A 129 -6.15 24.95 -14.18
C SER A 129 -6.81 23.56 -14.08
N GLY A 130 -7.97 23.48 -13.43
CA GLY A 130 -9.20 22.85 -13.97
C GLY A 130 -9.27 21.36 -14.38
N LEU A 131 -8.25 20.52 -14.17
CA LEU A 131 -8.26 19.14 -14.69
C LEU A 131 -7.98 18.04 -13.65
N GLU A 132 -7.62 18.37 -12.41
CA GLU A 132 -7.40 17.37 -11.36
C GLU A 132 -8.55 17.36 -10.34
N ALA A 133 -9.04 16.15 -10.03
CA ALA A 133 -10.07 15.98 -8.99
C ALA A 133 -9.52 16.42 -7.62
N SER A 134 -10.34 17.16 -6.90
CA SER A 134 -10.10 17.58 -5.52
C SER A 134 -10.03 16.45 -4.51
N GLY A 135 -10.67 15.33 -4.80
CA GLY A 135 -10.65 14.11 -4.01
C GLY A 135 -11.15 12.95 -4.87
N LYS A 136 -10.63 11.76 -4.64
CA LYS A 136 -11.03 10.55 -5.36
C LYS A 136 -11.24 9.39 -4.39
N ILE A 137 -12.16 8.50 -4.76
CA ILE A 137 -12.29 7.17 -4.18
C ILE A 137 -12.23 6.19 -5.34
N LEU A 138 -11.17 5.39 -5.36
CA LEU A 138 -10.95 4.38 -6.37
C LEU A 138 -10.98 3.00 -5.72
N GLN A 139 -11.35 1.99 -6.49
CA GLN A 139 -11.24 0.59 -6.08
C GLN A 139 -10.56 -0.23 -7.18
N ALA A 140 -9.79 -1.22 -6.77
CA ALA A 140 -9.16 -2.19 -7.67
C ALA A 140 -9.28 -3.60 -7.09
N ASN A 141 -9.45 -4.58 -7.98
CA ASN A 141 -9.34 -5.99 -7.62
C ASN A 141 -7.86 -6.38 -7.52
N CYS A 142 -7.56 -7.32 -6.63
CA CYS A 142 -6.20 -7.67 -6.26
C CYS A 142 -5.96 -9.19 -6.38
N ALA A 143 -4.77 -9.57 -6.83
CA ALA A 143 -4.21 -10.88 -6.56
C ALA A 143 -3.43 -10.80 -5.24
N ILE A 144 -3.75 -11.65 -4.25
CA ILE A 144 -3.12 -11.63 -2.92
C ILE A 144 -2.42 -12.97 -2.68
N SER A 145 -1.17 -12.92 -2.23
CA SER A 145 -0.38 -14.08 -1.81
C SER A 145 0.25 -13.85 -0.43
N TYR A 146 0.59 -14.97 0.23
CA TYR A 146 1.29 -15.00 1.51
C TYR A 146 2.48 -15.95 1.36
N GLU A 147 3.65 -15.51 1.75
CA GLU A 147 4.92 -16.27 1.72
C GLU A 147 5.59 -16.29 3.08
#